data_AF-A0A1F1Z392-F1
#
_entry.id   AF-A0A1F1Z392-F1
#
_cell.length_a   1.000
_cell.length_b   1.000
_cell.length_c   1.000
_cell.angle_alpha   90.00
_cell.angle_beta   90.00
_cell.angle_gamma   90.00
#
_symmetry.space_group_name_H-M   'P 1'
#
loop_
_entity.id
_entity.type
_entity.pdbx_description
1 polymer ?
#
loop_
_entity_poly.entity_id
_entity_poly.type
_entity_poly.pdbx_seq_one_letter_code
_entity_poly.pdbx_strand_id
1 'polypeptide(L)'
;MSYPVVVTVWFVTSAHPEEVLASEPKADRGFGRKLLAQINPAWPITPIGQFPLNRSSRPGRDEFYIAGYPGVAVVQTFVEDSEKLHDTVGYLRRALPAADTYVFAEGTDSDFGGFSHYVGDELRRSLTATRERVIEDSGLPEPFEAPYWAGEKAEQLGGITLPFEPKDLVREAERNWIGVDLRAGSPDVHVVGYAVDGRPEPKITQPVKPSKTKTVEEVAARFAEKDSAYDDYDVQSDNDGDEFAELADASVAAAKRIARGIRRRVKSAAAALKERIRHSDRP
;
A
#
# COMPACT_ATOMS: atom_id res chain seq x y z
N MET A 1 24.01 18.12 -4.55
CA MET A 1 22.88 18.56 -3.68
C MET A 1 21.97 17.37 -3.60
N SER A 2 21.47 16.99 -2.41
CA SER A 2 20.53 15.86 -2.34
C SER A 2 19.14 16.34 -2.74
N TYR A 3 18.50 15.59 -3.63
CA TYR A 3 17.10 15.80 -4.04
C TYR A 3 16.27 14.60 -3.58
N PRO A 4 15.60 14.69 -2.42
CA PRO A 4 14.66 13.68 -1.99
C PRO A 4 13.45 13.66 -2.93
N VAL A 5 13.14 12.48 -3.48
CA VAL A 5 12.09 12.32 -4.49
C VAL A 5 11.23 11.09 -4.21
N VAL A 6 10.01 11.13 -4.70
CA VAL A 6 9.23 9.92 -4.97
C VAL A 6 9.50 9.51 -6.40
N VAL A 7 9.91 8.26 -6.59
CA VAL A 7 10.14 7.66 -7.91
C VAL A 7 9.01 6.69 -8.22
N THR A 8 8.44 6.81 -9.40
CA THR A 8 7.50 5.84 -9.98
C THR A 8 8.16 5.20 -11.20
N VAL A 9 8.32 3.88 -11.19
CA VAL A 9 8.87 3.10 -12.30
C VAL A 9 7.76 2.25 -12.89
N TRP A 10 7.52 2.43 -14.18
CA TRP A 10 6.59 1.64 -14.98
C TRP A 10 7.35 0.68 -15.90
N PHE A 11 6.93 -0.57 -15.91
CA PHE A 11 7.44 -1.63 -16.79
C PHE A 11 6.33 -2.00 -17.77
N VAL A 12 6.51 -1.68 -19.05
CA VAL A 12 5.46 -1.79 -20.06
C VAL A 12 5.90 -2.72 -21.19
N THR A 13 5.10 -3.75 -21.42
CA THR A 13 5.20 -4.66 -22.57
C THR A 13 3.88 -4.71 -23.37
N SER A 14 2.78 -4.22 -22.78
CA SER A 14 1.52 -4.01 -23.48
C SER A 14 1.66 -2.89 -24.52
N ALA A 15 1.05 -3.07 -25.70
CA ALA A 15 0.93 -2.01 -26.70
C ALA A 15 -0.06 -0.90 -26.28
N HIS A 16 -0.99 -1.23 -25.37
CA HIS A 16 -2.04 -0.35 -24.87
C HIS A 16 -2.08 -0.40 -23.33
N PRO A 17 -1.08 0.17 -22.63
CA PRO A 17 -1.09 0.21 -21.16
C PRO A 17 -2.33 0.92 -20.59
N GLU A 18 -2.85 1.93 -21.29
CA GLU A 18 -4.03 2.71 -20.93
C GLU A 18 -5.29 1.84 -20.84
N GLU A 19 -5.49 0.91 -21.77
CA GLU A 19 -6.65 0.02 -21.78
C GLU A 19 -6.59 -0.98 -20.61
N VAL A 20 -5.38 -1.47 -20.30
CA VAL A 20 -5.15 -2.36 -19.15
C VAL A 20 -5.52 -1.64 -17.85
N LEU A 21 -5.05 -0.41 -17.68
CA LEU A 21 -5.29 0.37 -16.46
C LEU A 21 -6.74 0.86 -16.35
N ALA A 22 -7.38 1.20 -17.47
CA ALA A 22 -8.79 1.59 -17.52
C ALA A 22 -9.75 0.46 -17.07
N SER A 23 -9.31 -0.80 -17.13
CA SER A 23 -10.08 -1.94 -16.60
C SER A 23 -10.07 -2.05 -15.06
N GLU A 24 -9.35 -1.16 -14.37
CA GLU A 24 -9.13 -1.15 -12.92
C GLU A 24 -8.74 -2.53 -12.35
N PRO A 25 -7.65 -3.13 -12.88
CA PRO A 25 -7.24 -4.45 -12.47
C PRO A 25 -6.84 -4.47 -11.00
N LYS A 26 -7.19 -5.57 -10.31
CA LYS A 26 -6.75 -5.76 -8.93
C LYS A 26 -5.26 -6.08 -8.90
N ALA A 27 -4.54 -5.42 -8.00
CA ALA A 27 -3.15 -5.73 -7.71
C ALA A 27 -2.97 -7.20 -7.23
N ASP A 28 -2.02 -7.92 -7.82
CA ASP A 28 -1.58 -9.21 -7.29
C ASP A 28 -0.70 -9.03 -6.04
N ARG A 29 -1.21 -9.48 -4.89
CA ARG A 29 -0.51 -9.45 -3.59
C ARG A 29 0.78 -10.27 -3.57
N GLY A 30 0.88 -11.31 -4.38
CA GLY A 30 2.06 -12.16 -4.48
C GLY A 30 3.18 -11.56 -5.33
N PHE A 31 2.81 -10.74 -6.32
CA PHE A 31 3.75 -10.15 -7.27
C PHE A 31 4.78 -9.25 -6.59
N GLY A 32 4.34 -8.23 -5.85
CA GLY A 32 5.25 -7.27 -5.22
C GLY A 32 6.19 -7.93 -4.21
N ARG A 33 5.69 -8.90 -3.44
CA ARG A 33 6.53 -9.67 -2.50
C ARG A 33 7.63 -10.46 -3.22
N LYS A 34 7.33 -11.09 -4.35
CA LYS A 34 8.33 -11.82 -5.14
C LYS A 34 9.35 -10.86 -5.74
N LEU A 35 8.89 -9.73 -6.28
CA LEU A 35 9.75 -8.70 -6.85
C LEU A 35 10.75 -8.15 -5.83
N LEU A 36 10.26 -7.76 -4.64
CA LEU A 36 11.13 -7.26 -3.57
C LEU A 36 12.12 -8.31 -3.10
N ALA A 37 11.70 -9.57 -2.99
CA ALA A 37 12.60 -10.67 -2.61
C ALA A 37 13.68 -10.95 -3.69
N GLN A 38 13.40 -10.67 -4.97
CA GLN A 38 14.37 -10.75 -6.05
C GLN A 38 15.36 -9.57 -6.01
N ILE A 39 14.86 -8.36 -5.75
CA ILE A 39 15.71 -7.15 -5.63
C ILE A 39 16.69 -7.29 -4.46
N ASN A 40 16.19 -7.70 -3.30
CA ASN A 40 17.01 -7.97 -2.13
C ASN A 40 16.41 -9.10 -1.27
N PRO A 41 17.00 -10.31 -1.34
CA PRO A 41 16.53 -11.47 -0.56
C PRO A 41 16.60 -11.29 0.96
N ALA A 42 17.38 -10.33 1.46
CA ALA A 42 17.54 -10.08 2.89
C ALA A 42 16.45 -9.16 3.47
N TRP A 43 15.62 -8.53 2.64
CA TRP A 43 14.61 -7.60 3.13
C TRP A 43 13.48 -8.32 3.90
N PRO A 44 13.15 -7.85 5.12
CA PRO A 44 11.96 -8.30 5.84
C PRO A 44 10.72 -7.64 5.24
N ILE A 45 10.13 -8.29 4.23
CA ILE A 45 9.00 -7.77 3.45
C ILE A 45 7.69 -7.94 4.22
N THR A 46 7.08 -6.83 4.61
CA THR A 46 5.80 -6.75 5.34
C THR A 46 4.76 -6.05 4.47
N PRO A 47 3.65 -6.70 4.04
CA PRO A 47 2.54 -6.01 3.38
C PRO A 47 1.84 -5.05 4.36
N ILE A 48 1.63 -3.80 3.94
CA ILE A 48 1.01 -2.74 4.77
C ILE A 48 -0.42 -2.38 4.33
N GLY A 49 -0.81 -2.67 3.09
CA GLY A 49 -2.17 -2.39 2.63
C GLY A 49 -2.37 -2.53 1.13
N GLN A 50 -3.61 -2.43 0.67
CA GLN A 50 -3.96 -2.30 -0.75
C GLN A 50 -4.82 -1.06 -0.91
N PHE A 51 -4.45 -0.20 -1.87
CA PHE A 51 -5.09 1.10 -2.06
C PHE A 51 -4.87 1.60 -3.50
N PRO A 52 -5.71 2.53 -3.98
CA PRO A 52 -5.48 3.24 -5.24
C PRO A 52 -4.28 4.21 -5.12
N LEU A 53 -3.29 4.08 -6.01
CA LEU A 53 -2.06 4.87 -6.05
C LEU A 53 -2.34 6.37 -6.23
N ASN A 54 -3.35 6.69 -7.04
CA ASN A 54 -3.83 8.05 -7.30
C ASN A 54 -4.46 8.73 -6.07
N ARG A 55 -4.73 8.00 -4.98
CA ARG A 55 -5.30 8.54 -3.74
C ARG A 55 -4.49 8.19 -2.49
N SER A 56 -3.31 7.60 -2.65
CA SER A 56 -2.46 7.24 -1.51
C SER A 56 -1.59 8.40 -1.06
N SER A 57 -1.15 8.35 0.20
CA SER A 57 0.00 9.14 0.63
C SER A 57 1.24 8.76 -0.17
N ARG A 58 2.30 9.58 -0.10
CA ARG A 58 3.61 9.21 -0.65
C ARG A 58 4.21 8.04 0.14
N PRO A 59 4.99 7.15 -0.48
CA PRO A 59 5.74 6.13 0.24
C PRO A 59 6.73 6.75 1.21
N GLY A 60 6.86 6.13 2.38
CA GLY A 60 7.98 6.38 3.29
C GLY A 60 9.31 5.84 2.75
N ARG A 61 10.41 6.11 3.47
CA ARG A 61 11.79 5.72 3.09
C ARG A 61 11.97 4.23 2.81
N ASP A 62 11.30 3.38 3.59
CA ASP A 62 11.39 1.92 3.50
C ASP A 62 10.10 1.31 2.93
N GLU A 63 9.33 2.08 2.17
CA GLU A 63 8.05 1.65 1.61
C GLU A 63 8.08 1.55 0.09
N PHE A 64 7.41 0.52 -0.42
CA PHE A 64 7.26 0.26 -1.84
C PHE A 64 5.80 0.00 -2.15
N TYR A 65 5.26 0.73 -3.12
CA TYR A 65 3.91 0.55 -3.62
C TYR A 65 3.99 -0.13 -4.98
N ILE A 66 3.50 -1.37 -5.07
CA ILE A 66 3.76 -2.24 -6.21
C ILE A 66 2.46 -2.85 -6.74
N ALA A 67 2.33 -2.87 -8.06
CA ALA A 67 1.36 -3.72 -8.74
C ALA A 67 1.95 -4.36 -9.99
N GLY A 68 1.45 -5.55 -10.31
CA GLY A 68 1.65 -6.21 -11.59
C GLY A 68 0.29 -6.50 -12.21
N TYR A 69 0.14 -6.13 -13.47
CA TYR A 69 -1.02 -6.32 -14.32
C TYR A 69 -0.58 -7.03 -15.62
N PRO A 70 -1.53 -7.48 -16.47
CA PRO A 70 -1.19 -8.04 -17.77
C PRO A 70 -0.37 -7.05 -18.62
N GLY A 71 0.92 -7.33 -18.82
CA GLY A 71 1.81 -6.52 -19.65
C GLY A 71 2.20 -5.14 -19.09
N VAL A 72 1.81 -4.82 -17.84
CA VAL A 72 2.14 -3.54 -17.18
C VAL A 72 2.45 -3.80 -15.72
N ALA A 73 3.54 -3.27 -15.19
CA ALA A 73 3.82 -3.26 -13.75
C ALA A 73 4.27 -1.87 -13.31
N VAL A 74 4.03 -1.55 -12.05
CA VAL A 74 4.41 -0.27 -11.44
C VAL A 74 5.05 -0.49 -10.08
N VAL A 75 6.09 0.28 -9.80
CA VAL A 75 6.77 0.36 -8.50
C VAL A 75 6.94 1.83 -8.15
N GLN A 76 6.37 2.28 -7.04
CA GLN A 76 6.61 3.60 -6.48
C GLN A 76 7.31 3.50 -5.12
N THR A 77 8.37 4.29 -4.92
CA THR A 77 9.14 4.32 -3.66
C THR A 77 9.80 5.68 -3.44
N PHE A 78 10.34 5.90 -2.25
CA PHE A 78 11.11 7.08 -1.90
C PHE A 78 12.60 6.86 -2.20
N VAL A 79 13.27 7.90 -2.70
CA VAL A 79 14.71 7.92 -2.95
C VAL A 79 15.30 9.20 -2.36
N GLU A 80 16.32 9.05 -1.52
CA GLU A 80 16.91 10.18 -0.79
C GLU A 80 17.77 11.10 -1.65
N ASP A 81 18.42 10.57 -2.70
CA ASP A 81 19.25 11.39 -3.59
C ASP A 81 19.10 10.98 -5.07
N SER A 82 18.50 11.87 -5.85
CA SER A 82 18.26 11.67 -7.29
C SER A 82 19.06 12.60 -8.19
N GLU A 83 20.22 13.14 -7.77
CA GLU A 83 21.04 14.00 -8.65
C GLU A 83 21.41 13.30 -9.98
N LYS A 84 21.49 11.96 -10.00
CA LYS A 84 21.54 11.14 -11.22
C LYS A 84 20.50 10.04 -11.17
N LEU A 85 19.28 10.36 -11.60
CA LEU A 85 18.14 9.46 -11.48
C LEU A 85 18.43 8.08 -12.09
N HIS A 86 19.05 8.02 -13.28
CA HIS A 86 19.40 6.77 -13.96
C HIS A 86 20.36 5.86 -13.17
N ASP A 87 21.29 6.46 -12.41
CA ASP A 87 22.23 5.72 -11.56
C ASP A 87 21.52 5.25 -10.29
N THR A 88 20.82 6.15 -9.59
CA THR A 88 20.21 5.84 -8.28
C THR A 88 19.11 4.80 -8.40
N VAL A 89 18.31 4.84 -9.46
CA VAL A 89 17.17 3.92 -9.65
C VAL A 89 17.49 2.74 -10.57
N GLY A 90 18.76 2.57 -10.95
CA GLY A 90 19.18 1.52 -11.87
C GLY A 90 18.83 0.10 -11.39
N TYR A 91 18.78 -0.12 -10.07
CA TYR A 91 18.36 -1.40 -9.50
C TYR A 91 16.86 -1.66 -9.71
N LEU A 92 16.01 -0.63 -9.62
CA LEU A 92 14.58 -0.73 -9.92
C LEU A 92 14.38 -0.93 -11.42
N ARG A 93 15.06 -0.11 -12.26
CA ARG A 93 14.99 -0.24 -13.72
C ARG A 93 15.23 -1.66 -14.21
N ARG A 94 16.18 -2.39 -13.59
CA ARG A 94 16.54 -3.77 -13.96
C ARG A 94 15.76 -4.85 -13.21
N ALA A 95 14.82 -4.47 -12.35
CA ALA A 95 14.11 -5.43 -11.49
C ALA A 95 13.16 -6.34 -12.29
N LEU A 96 12.62 -5.83 -13.40
CA LEU A 96 11.74 -6.57 -14.31
C LEU A 96 12.13 -6.32 -15.77
N PRO A 97 12.08 -7.35 -16.64
CA PRO A 97 12.20 -7.15 -18.07
C PRO A 97 10.92 -6.53 -18.63
N ALA A 98 11.08 -5.52 -19.50
CA ALA A 98 9.99 -4.87 -20.22
C ALA A 98 10.46 -4.40 -21.61
N ALA A 99 9.53 -4.19 -22.52
CA ALA A 99 9.84 -3.55 -23.81
C ALA A 99 10.22 -2.08 -23.58
N ASP A 100 9.42 -1.39 -22.77
CA ASP A 100 9.61 -0.01 -22.36
C ASP A 100 9.67 0.08 -20.84
N THR A 101 10.62 0.85 -20.31
CA THR A 101 10.68 1.22 -18.89
C THR A 101 10.66 2.73 -18.76
N TYR A 102 9.67 3.24 -18.04
CA TYR A 102 9.52 4.66 -17.76
C TYR A 102 9.80 4.92 -16.28
N VAL A 103 10.64 5.91 -16.01
CA VAL A 103 10.97 6.36 -14.66
C VAL A 103 10.47 7.78 -14.54
N PHE A 104 9.73 8.08 -13.49
CA PHE A 104 9.29 9.43 -13.14
C PHE A 104 9.77 9.74 -11.72
N ALA A 105 10.24 10.95 -11.49
CA ALA A 105 10.70 11.43 -10.20
C ALA A 105 10.14 12.82 -9.91
N GLU A 106 9.52 12.97 -8.75
CA GLU A 106 9.05 14.26 -8.25
C GLU A 106 9.66 14.56 -6.87
N GLY A 107 10.25 15.75 -6.72
CA GLY A 107 10.80 16.22 -5.44
C GLY A 107 9.76 16.26 -4.33
N THR A 108 10.10 15.79 -3.13
CA THR A 108 9.17 15.84 -1.99
C THR A 108 9.00 17.26 -1.48
N ASP A 109 10.12 17.99 -1.37
CA ASP A 109 10.25 19.30 -0.73
C ASP A 109 10.93 20.35 -1.62
N SER A 110 11.05 20.06 -2.93
CA SER A 110 11.65 20.94 -3.93
C SER A 110 10.79 20.99 -5.20
N ASP A 111 11.15 21.84 -6.14
CA ASP A 111 10.61 21.92 -7.50
C ASP A 111 11.21 20.86 -8.46
N PHE A 112 12.08 19.98 -7.95
CA PHE A 112 12.73 18.94 -8.74
C PHE A 112 11.70 18.08 -9.46
N GLY A 113 11.93 17.87 -10.75
CA GLY A 113 11.20 16.95 -11.59
C GLY A 113 12.17 16.24 -12.54
N GLY A 114 11.95 14.96 -12.74
CA GLY A 114 12.69 14.22 -13.74
C GLY A 114 11.96 13.01 -14.28
N PHE A 115 12.35 12.60 -15.47
CA PHE A 115 11.84 11.40 -16.09
C PHE A 115 12.90 10.75 -16.99
N SER A 116 12.77 9.45 -17.22
CA SER A 116 13.60 8.72 -18.17
C SER A 116 12.79 7.64 -18.87
N HIS A 117 13.04 7.44 -20.16
CA HIS A 117 12.46 6.39 -20.98
C HIS A 117 13.58 5.49 -21.53
N TYR A 118 13.41 4.19 -21.29
CA TYR A 118 14.27 3.13 -21.81
C TYR A 118 13.48 2.23 -22.74
N VAL A 119 14.11 1.83 -23.85
CA VAL A 119 13.65 0.74 -24.71
C VAL A 119 14.61 -0.43 -24.51
N GLY A 120 14.14 -1.48 -23.84
CA GLY A 120 15.02 -2.51 -23.27
C GLY A 120 16.04 -1.89 -22.30
N ASP A 121 17.32 -1.98 -22.66
CA ASP A 121 18.42 -1.38 -21.87
C ASP A 121 18.94 -0.05 -22.44
N GLU A 122 18.41 0.41 -23.58
CA GLU A 122 18.86 1.64 -24.24
C GLU A 122 18.09 2.86 -23.70
N LEU A 123 18.82 3.86 -23.21
CA LEU A 123 18.22 5.15 -22.81
C LEU A 123 17.81 5.94 -24.06
N ARG A 124 16.51 6.24 -24.19
CA ARG A 124 15.96 7.02 -25.30
C ARG A 124 15.82 8.49 -24.98
N ARG A 125 15.33 8.80 -23.78
CA ARG A 125 15.11 10.17 -23.31
C ARG A 125 15.30 10.22 -21.81
N SER A 126 15.97 11.27 -21.31
CA SER A 126 16.08 11.55 -19.88
C SER A 126 16.21 13.03 -19.64
N LEU A 127 15.38 13.58 -18.75
CA LEU A 127 15.46 14.96 -18.31
C LEU A 127 15.32 14.97 -16.79
N THR A 128 16.23 15.65 -16.09
CA THR A 128 16.06 15.99 -14.66
C THR A 128 16.43 17.45 -14.43
N ALA A 129 15.60 18.17 -13.70
CA ALA A 129 15.80 19.60 -13.50
C ALA A 129 15.09 20.13 -12.24
N THR A 130 15.58 21.26 -11.75
CA THR A 130 14.80 22.24 -11.00
C THR A 130 14.44 23.41 -11.92
N ARG A 131 13.61 24.36 -11.48
CA ARG A 131 13.24 25.53 -12.28
C ARG A 131 14.43 26.37 -12.70
N GLU A 132 15.52 26.34 -11.92
CA GLU A 132 16.73 27.15 -12.14
C GLU A 132 17.89 26.38 -12.77
N ARG A 133 17.81 25.04 -12.82
CA ARG A 133 18.94 24.21 -13.22
C ARG A 133 18.49 22.93 -13.93
N VAL A 134 18.98 22.74 -15.14
CA VAL A 134 18.99 21.43 -15.80
C VAL A 134 20.16 20.61 -15.26
N ILE A 135 19.85 19.41 -14.78
CA ILE A 135 20.81 18.50 -14.14
C ILE A 135 21.19 17.39 -15.13
N GLU A 136 20.20 16.80 -15.79
CA GLU A 136 20.37 15.81 -16.86
C GLU A 136 19.47 16.18 -18.03
N ASP A 137 20.00 16.13 -19.25
CA ASP A 137 19.23 16.27 -20.50
C ASP A 137 19.88 15.41 -21.58
N SER A 138 19.34 14.22 -21.79
CA SER A 138 19.84 13.21 -22.72
C SER A 138 18.73 12.75 -23.66
N GLY A 139 19.08 12.45 -24.91
CA GLY A 139 18.12 12.12 -25.96
C GLY A 139 17.47 13.35 -26.58
N LEU A 140 16.62 13.13 -27.58
CA LEU A 140 15.89 14.21 -28.26
C LEU A 140 14.54 14.44 -27.58
N PRO A 141 14.15 15.71 -27.32
CA PRO A 141 12.83 16.01 -26.79
C PRO A 141 11.71 15.41 -27.63
N GLU A 142 10.70 14.88 -26.96
CA GLU A 142 9.51 14.31 -27.59
C GLU A 142 8.45 15.39 -27.89
N PRO A 143 7.49 15.13 -28.81
CA PRO A 143 6.52 16.14 -29.24
C PRO A 143 5.72 16.79 -28.11
N PHE A 144 5.39 16.03 -27.05
CA PHE A 144 4.63 16.54 -25.90
C PHE A 144 5.42 17.58 -25.09
N GLU A 145 6.75 17.61 -25.20
CA GLU A 145 7.60 18.59 -24.50
C GLU A 145 7.59 19.96 -25.18
N ALA A 146 7.25 20.04 -26.47
CA ALA A 146 7.39 21.27 -27.26
C ALA A 146 6.68 22.50 -26.64
N PRO A 147 5.42 22.41 -26.15
CA PRO A 147 4.75 23.54 -25.50
C PRO A 147 5.45 24.01 -24.21
N TYR A 148 6.14 23.09 -23.52
CA TYR A 148 6.89 23.41 -22.30
C TYR A 148 8.14 24.22 -22.67
N TRP A 149 8.93 23.73 -23.63
CA TRP A 149 10.11 24.44 -24.12
C TRP A 149 9.78 25.80 -24.76
N ALA A 150 8.60 25.94 -25.36
CA ALA A 150 8.10 27.21 -25.90
C ALA A 150 7.64 28.21 -24.79
N GLY A 151 7.51 27.76 -23.54
CA GLY A 151 7.04 28.58 -22.43
C GLY A 151 5.53 28.85 -22.44
N GLU A 152 4.74 27.96 -23.04
CA GLU A 152 3.28 28.07 -23.09
C GLU A 152 2.59 27.50 -21.84
N LYS A 153 3.35 26.78 -20.99
CA LYS A 153 2.81 25.98 -19.88
C LYS A 153 3.03 26.58 -18.49
N ALA A 154 3.82 27.64 -18.37
CA ALA A 154 4.04 28.34 -17.11
C ALA A 154 4.34 29.83 -17.36
N GLU A 155 4.22 30.64 -16.31
CA GLU A 155 4.68 32.02 -16.35
C GLU A 155 6.20 32.08 -16.56
N GLN A 156 6.66 33.03 -17.38
CA GLN A 156 8.07 33.26 -17.60
C GLN A 156 8.64 34.12 -16.48
N LEU A 157 9.48 33.53 -15.64
CA LEU A 157 10.20 34.23 -14.56
C LEU A 157 11.43 34.99 -15.09
N GLY A 158 11.85 34.70 -16.32
CA GLY A 158 13.02 35.29 -16.96
C GLY A 158 14.35 34.75 -16.43
N GLY A 159 15.45 35.38 -16.85
CA GLY A 159 16.81 34.98 -16.46
C GLY A 159 17.20 33.60 -16.98
N ILE A 160 17.81 32.79 -16.12
CA ILE A 160 18.27 31.42 -16.43
C ILE A 160 17.23 30.35 -16.07
N THR A 161 16.04 30.75 -15.64
CA THR A 161 14.98 29.79 -15.28
C THR A 161 14.48 29.07 -16.52
N LEU A 162 14.07 27.83 -16.36
CA LEU A 162 13.36 27.09 -17.39
C LEU A 162 12.10 27.87 -17.83
N PRO A 163 11.49 27.53 -18.96
CA PRO A 163 10.20 28.11 -19.35
C PRO A 163 8.98 27.37 -18.78
N PHE A 164 9.19 26.29 -18.01
CA PHE A 164 8.15 25.48 -17.38
C PHE A 164 8.52 24.90 -16.00
N GLU A 165 7.51 24.55 -15.18
CA GLU A 165 7.70 23.79 -13.94
C GLU A 165 8.12 22.35 -14.25
N PRO A 166 9.29 21.86 -13.80
CA PRO A 166 9.77 20.51 -14.13
C PRO A 166 8.77 19.40 -13.77
N LYS A 167 8.12 19.50 -12.61
CA LYS A 167 7.09 18.53 -12.18
C LYS A 167 5.90 18.44 -13.14
N ASP A 168 5.51 19.55 -13.76
CA ASP A 168 4.39 19.53 -14.70
C ASP A 168 4.75 18.85 -16.01
N LEU A 169 6.01 18.92 -16.43
CA LEU A 169 6.51 18.16 -17.58
C LEU A 169 6.61 16.67 -17.27
N VAL A 170 7.06 16.28 -16.05
CA VAL A 170 7.07 14.87 -15.60
C VAL A 170 5.67 14.26 -15.70
N ARG A 171 4.65 14.98 -15.24
CA ARG A 171 3.26 14.52 -15.27
C ARG A 171 2.72 14.42 -16.69
N GLU A 172 3.16 15.30 -17.58
CA GLU A 172 2.81 15.22 -18.99
C GLU A 172 3.47 14.02 -19.68
N ALA A 173 4.73 13.73 -19.34
CA ALA A 173 5.40 12.52 -19.80
C ALA A 173 4.66 11.26 -19.33
N GLU A 174 4.22 11.20 -18.07
CA GLU A 174 3.43 10.08 -17.55
C GLU A 174 2.11 9.90 -18.32
N ARG A 175 1.39 11.01 -18.57
CA ARG A 175 0.17 10.97 -19.39
C ARG A 175 0.43 10.50 -20.82
N ASN A 176 1.49 10.95 -21.47
CA ASN A 176 1.77 10.63 -22.87
C ASN A 176 2.31 9.20 -23.05
N TRP A 177 3.08 8.69 -22.09
CA TRP A 177 3.69 7.36 -22.20
C TRP A 177 2.83 6.23 -21.63
N ILE A 178 2.12 6.48 -20.53
CA ILE A 178 1.29 5.46 -19.86
C ILE A 178 -0.19 5.59 -20.25
N GLY A 179 -0.63 6.78 -20.65
CA GLY A 179 -2.02 7.07 -21.00
C GLY A 179 -2.95 7.19 -19.79
N VAL A 180 -2.42 7.34 -18.58
CA VAL A 180 -3.19 7.61 -17.36
C VAL A 180 -2.64 8.84 -16.64
N ASP A 181 -3.52 9.56 -15.93
CA ASP A 181 -3.12 10.60 -14.99
C ASP A 181 -3.30 10.08 -13.56
N LEU A 182 -2.23 9.97 -12.77
CA LEU A 182 -2.32 9.52 -11.38
C LEU A 182 -2.95 10.55 -10.41
N ARG A 183 -3.59 11.61 -10.92
CA ARG A 183 -4.37 12.58 -10.13
C ARG A 183 -5.85 12.23 -10.05
N ALA A 184 -6.57 13.01 -9.26
CA ALA A 184 -8.01 12.87 -9.06
C ALA A 184 -8.78 12.98 -10.39
N GLY A 185 -9.63 11.98 -10.68
CA GLY A 185 -10.50 11.95 -11.86
C GLY A 185 -10.21 10.82 -12.86
N SER A 186 -9.08 10.13 -12.73
CA SER A 186 -8.71 8.97 -13.55
C SER A 186 -9.12 7.64 -12.93
N PRO A 187 -9.10 6.53 -13.71
CA PRO A 187 -9.28 5.18 -13.16
C PRO A 187 -8.32 4.89 -12.01
N ASP A 188 -8.81 4.15 -11.02
CA ASP A 188 -8.01 3.83 -9.83
C ASP A 188 -6.93 2.79 -10.17
N VAL A 189 -5.65 3.19 -10.04
CA VAL A 189 -4.50 2.28 -10.21
C VAL A 189 -4.25 1.57 -8.87
N HIS A 190 -4.80 0.37 -8.70
CA HIS A 190 -4.68 -0.36 -7.43
C HIS A 190 -3.29 -0.94 -7.19
N VAL A 191 -2.65 -0.60 -6.08
CA VAL A 191 -1.33 -1.12 -5.67
C VAL A 191 -1.39 -1.81 -4.31
N VAL A 192 -0.39 -2.65 -4.03
CA VAL A 192 -0.12 -3.17 -2.69
C VAL A 192 1.10 -2.45 -2.13
N GLY A 193 0.93 -1.87 -0.94
CA GLY A 193 2.03 -1.30 -0.18
C GLY A 193 2.79 -2.38 0.60
N TYR A 194 4.11 -2.26 0.62
CA TYR A 194 5.03 -3.09 1.39
C TYR A 194 6.00 -2.20 2.17
N ALA A 195 6.38 -2.62 3.37
CA ALA A 195 7.50 -2.08 4.13
C ALA A 195 8.66 -3.09 4.15
N VAL A 196 9.90 -2.61 4.15
CA VAL A 196 11.12 -3.44 4.18
C VAL A 196 12.00 -3.20 5.41
N ASP A 197 11.51 -2.45 6.40
CA ASP A 197 12.22 -2.09 7.64
C ASP A 197 12.00 -3.08 8.81
N GLY A 198 11.23 -4.15 8.59
CA GLY A 198 10.95 -5.17 9.59
C GLY A 198 9.85 -4.80 10.58
N ARG A 199 9.08 -3.73 10.32
CA ARG A 199 7.87 -3.44 11.10
C ARG A 199 6.86 -4.60 10.99
N PRO A 200 6.08 -4.89 12.06
CA PRO A 200 5.11 -5.97 12.04
C PRO A 200 3.95 -5.69 11.08
N GLU A 201 3.37 -6.74 10.50
CA GLU A 201 2.18 -6.62 9.65
C GLU A 201 1.02 -5.98 10.44
N PRO A 202 0.29 -5.02 9.84
CA PRO A 202 -0.93 -4.49 10.43
C PRO A 202 -1.92 -5.64 10.68
N LYS A 203 -2.31 -5.83 11.94
CA LYS A 203 -3.37 -6.77 12.28
C LYS A 203 -4.69 -6.18 11.78
N ILE A 204 -5.13 -6.60 10.60
CA ILE A 204 -6.49 -6.33 10.14
C ILE A 204 -7.41 -7.09 11.10
N THR A 205 -7.99 -6.39 12.07
CA THR A 205 -9.10 -6.91 12.85
C THR A 205 -10.17 -7.28 11.84
N GLN A 206 -10.44 -8.58 11.69
CA GLN A 206 -11.60 -9.03 10.92
C GLN A 206 -12.80 -8.23 11.42
N PRO A 207 -13.68 -7.72 10.54
CA PRO A 207 -14.91 -7.11 11.00
C PRO A 207 -15.56 -8.12 11.94
N VAL A 208 -15.77 -7.70 13.19
CA VAL A 208 -16.46 -8.50 14.19
C VAL A 208 -17.72 -9.00 13.51
N LYS A 209 -17.83 -10.32 13.30
CA LYS A 209 -19.08 -10.91 12.77
C LYS A 209 -20.21 -10.21 13.50
N PRO A 210 -21.21 -9.63 12.81
CA PRO A 210 -22.29 -8.96 13.51
C PRO A 210 -22.80 -9.97 14.54
N SER A 211 -22.71 -9.59 15.82
CA SER A 211 -23.31 -10.41 16.87
C SER A 211 -24.74 -10.60 16.42
N LYS A 212 -25.22 -11.86 16.42
CA LYS A 212 -26.60 -12.18 15.99
C LYS A 212 -27.51 -11.09 16.54
N THR A 213 -28.15 -10.33 15.65
CA THR A 213 -29.11 -9.31 16.05
C THR A 213 -30.11 -10.00 16.95
N LYS A 214 -30.09 -9.66 18.25
CA LYS A 214 -31.04 -10.23 19.20
C LYS A 214 -32.43 -9.89 18.69
N THR A 215 -33.31 -10.88 18.62
CA THR A 215 -34.67 -10.66 18.15
C THR A 215 -35.39 -9.73 19.11
N VAL A 216 -36.40 -9.01 18.62
CA VAL A 216 -37.23 -8.11 19.44
C VAL A 216 -37.80 -8.84 20.65
N GLU A 217 -38.06 -10.15 20.53
CA GLU A 217 -38.51 -11.03 21.60
C GLU A 217 -37.46 -11.24 22.71
N GLU A 218 -36.18 -11.41 22.37
CA GLU A 218 -35.10 -11.51 23.37
C GLU A 218 -34.88 -10.19 24.12
N VAL A 219 -35.13 -9.07 23.45
CA VAL A 219 -35.07 -7.73 24.04
C VAL A 219 -36.28 -7.51 24.96
N ALA A 220 -37.48 -7.85 24.50
CA ALA A 220 -38.73 -7.73 25.27
C ALA A 220 -38.72 -8.61 26.53
N ALA A 221 -38.18 -9.83 26.46
CA ALA A 221 -38.06 -10.71 27.62
C ALA A 221 -37.16 -10.11 28.72
N ARG A 222 -36.07 -9.41 28.34
CA ARG A 222 -35.20 -8.72 29.31
C ARG A 222 -35.83 -7.49 29.94
N PHE A 223 -36.68 -6.77 29.20
CA PHE A 223 -37.43 -5.65 29.76
C PHE A 223 -38.54 -6.14 30.71
N ALA A 224 -39.22 -7.24 30.35
CA ALA A 224 -40.24 -7.86 31.21
C ALA A 224 -39.65 -8.43 32.52
N GLU A 225 -38.43 -8.98 32.50
CA GLU A 225 -37.74 -9.38 33.74
C GLU A 225 -37.42 -8.16 34.63
N LYS A 226 -37.14 -7.00 34.03
CA LYS A 226 -36.72 -5.79 34.75
C LYS A 226 -37.89 -5.01 35.38
N ASP A 227 -39.09 -5.13 34.82
CA ASP A 227 -40.29 -4.43 35.31
C ASP A 227 -40.96 -5.11 36.52
N SER A 228 -40.52 -6.29 36.96
CA SER A 228 -41.08 -6.97 38.14
C SER A 228 -40.46 -6.55 39.49
N ALA A 229 -39.51 -5.60 39.49
CA ALA A 229 -38.73 -5.23 40.67
C ALA A 229 -38.91 -3.75 41.08
N TYR A 230 -40.08 -3.16 40.83
CA TYR A 230 -40.40 -1.82 41.29
C TYR A 230 -41.72 -1.83 42.08
N ASP A 231 -41.60 -1.91 43.41
CA ASP A 231 -42.56 -1.25 44.27
C ASP A 231 -41.90 -0.75 45.56
N ASP A 232 -42.30 0.47 45.90
CA ASP A 232 -42.26 1.19 47.18
C ASP A 232 -41.03 2.00 47.65
N TYR A 233 -41.36 3.18 48.17
CA TYR A 233 -40.58 4.41 48.37
C TYR A 233 -39.70 4.39 49.64
N ASP A 234 -38.51 5.02 49.62
CA ASP A 234 -38.26 6.39 50.12
C ASP A 234 -36.75 6.68 50.31
N VAL A 235 -36.45 7.97 50.33
CA VAL A 235 -35.19 8.72 50.31
C VAL A 235 -34.20 8.41 51.45
N GLN A 236 -32.88 8.28 51.16
CA GLN A 236 -31.77 9.19 51.54
C GLN A 236 -30.36 8.52 51.62
N SER A 237 -29.41 9.13 50.90
CA SER A 237 -27.96 9.34 51.13
C SER A 237 -27.02 8.26 51.72
N ASP A 238 -25.88 8.17 51.01
CA ASP A 238 -24.52 7.81 51.43
C ASP A 238 -24.20 6.32 51.69
N ASN A 239 -23.49 5.68 50.76
CA ASN A 239 -22.04 5.44 50.92
C ASN A 239 -21.38 4.86 49.67
N ASP A 240 -20.08 5.10 49.62
CA ASP A 240 -19.09 4.78 48.61
C ASP A 240 -18.86 3.27 48.37
N GLY A 241 -18.51 2.94 47.12
CA GLY A 241 -17.61 1.84 46.75
C GLY A 241 -18.12 0.39 46.81
N ASP A 242 -18.78 -0.09 45.74
CA ASP A 242 -18.88 -1.55 45.49
C ASP A 242 -19.14 -1.98 44.01
N GLU A 243 -18.89 -1.11 43.03
CA GLU A 243 -19.15 -1.44 41.61
C GLU A 243 -18.10 -2.38 40.96
N PHE A 244 -16.96 -2.60 41.61
CA PHE A 244 -15.88 -3.46 41.10
C PHE A 244 -15.92 -4.92 41.59
N ALA A 245 -16.65 -5.21 42.66
CA ALA A 245 -16.76 -6.56 43.21
C ALA A 245 -17.73 -7.44 42.39
N GLU A 246 -18.81 -6.85 41.86
CA GLU A 246 -19.82 -7.59 41.09
C GLU A 246 -19.32 -8.03 39.70
N LEU A 247 -18.40 -7.27 39.10
CA LEU A 247 -17.77 -7.62 37.83
C LEU A 247 -16.76 -8.78 37.98
N ALA A 248 -16.14 -8.91 39.16
CA ALA A 248 -15.19 -9.99 39.45
C ALA A 248 -15.90 -11.34 39.62
N ASP A 249 -17.05 -11.39 40.29
CA ASP A 249 -17.78 -12.65 40.50
C ASP A 249 -18.42 -13.22 39.22
N ALA A 250 -18.86 -12.35 38.31
CA ALA A 250 -19.38 -12.76 37.00
C ALA A 250 -18.28 -13.46 36.14
N SER A 251 -17.02 -13.06 36.29
CA SER A 251 -15.89 -13.63 35.54
C SER A 251 -15.46 -15.01 36.06
N VAL A 252 -15.57 -15.26 37.38
CA VAL A 252 -15.21 -16.54 38.01
C VAL A 252 -16.26 -17.62 37.75
N ALA A 253 -17.55 -17.25 37.69
CA ALA A 253 -18.63 -18.18 37.38
C ALA A 253 -18.59 -18.68 35.92
N ALA A 254 -18.16 -17.83 34.97
CA ALA A 254 -17.99 -18.20 33.57
C ALA A 254 -16.81 -19.17 33.36
N ALA A 255 -15.72 -19.01 34.12
CA ALA A 255 -14.53 -19.88 34.02
C ALA A 255 -14.80 -21.34 34.46
N LYS A 256 -15.69 -21.56 35.44
CA LYS A 256 -16.00 -22.92 35.93
C LYS A 256 -16.84 -23.77 34.97
N ARG A 257 -17.58 -23.17 34.02
CA ARG A 257 -18.39 -23.94 33.04
C ARG A 257 -17.61 -24.45 31.83
N ILE A 258 -16.48 -23.82 31.48
CA ILE A 258 -15.66 -24.24 30.31
C ILE A 258 -14.76 -25.45 30.65
N ALA A 259 -14.38 -25.61 31.92
CA ALA A 259 -13.47 -26.68 32.36
C ALA A 259 -14.04 -28.11 32.26
N ARG A 260 -15.37 -28.29 32.25
CA ARG A 260 -16.00 -29.63 32.18
C ARG A 260 -16.20 -30.17 30.75
N GLY A 261 -16.00 -29.34 29.71
CA GLY A 261 -16.21 -29.74 28.31
C GLY A 261 -14.98 -30.30 27.58
N ILE A 262 -13.76 -30.05 28.08
CA ILE A 262 -12.52 -30.28 27.32
C ILE A 262 -11.91 -31.68 27.57
N ARG A 263 -12.27 -32.37 28.66
CA ARG A 263 -11.67 -33.67 29.02
C ARG A 263 -12.05 -34.87 28.13
N ARG A 264 -13.12 -34.79 27.33
CA ARG A 264 -13.52 -35.92 26.44
C ARG A 264 -12.95 -35.86 25.02
N ARG A 265 -12.47 -34.70 24.54
CA ARG A 265 -11.91 -34.57 23.18
C ARG A 265 -10.39 -34.75 23.10
N VAL A 266 -9.67 -34.65 24.22
CA VAL A 266 -8.21 -34.84 24.23
C VAL A 266 -7.81 -36.33 24.16
N LYS A 267 -8.65 -37.25 24.66
CA LYS A 267 -8.36 -38.70 24.62
C LYS A 267 -8.48 -39.33 23.22
N SER A 268 -9.28 -38.77 22.30
CA SER A 268 -9.42 -39.31 20.94
C SER A 268 -8.31 -38.86 20.00
N ALA A 269 -7.75 -37.66 20.20
CA ALA A 269 -6.64 -37.15 19.37
C ALA A 269 -5.30 -37.86 19.67
N ALA A 270 -5.05 -38.23 20.93
CA ALA A 270 -3.83 -38.93 21.32
C ALA A 270 -3.76 -40.39 20.81
N ALA A 271 -4.90 -41.05 20.62
CA ALA A 271 -4.95 -42.40 20.05
C ALA A 271 -4.63 -42.40 18.54
N ALA A 272 -5.18 -41.43 17.79
CA ALA A 272 -4.94 -41.31 16.35
C ALA A 272 -3.48 -40.94 15.99
N LEU A 273 -2.79 -40.19 16.85
CA LEU A 273 -1.38 -39.86 16.63
C LEU A 273 -0.44 -41.04 16.91
N LYS A 274 -0.78 -41.90 17.89
CA LYS A 274 0.01 -43.07 18.26
C LYS A 274 -0.07 -44.20 17.23
N GLU A 275 -1.17 -44.28 16.48
CA GLU A 275 -1.36 -45.26 15.40
C GLU A 275 -0.57 -44.88 14.14
N ARG A 276 -0.45 -43.58 13.85
CA ARG A 276 0.28 -43.07 12.68
C ARG A 276 1.80 -43.20 12.79
N ILE A 277 2.34 -43.12 14.00
CA ILE A 277 3.79 -43.29 14.28
C ILE A 277 4.18 -44.78 14.24
N ARG A 278 3.24 -45.71 14.42
CA ARG A 278 3.51 -47.15 14.43
C ARG A 278 3.61 -47.79 13.03
N HIS A 279 3.22 -47.05 11.99
CA HIS A 279 3.22 -47.52 10.59
C HIS A 279 4.30 -46.90 9.71
N SER A 280 5.13 -45.99 10.24
CA SER A 280 6.26 -45.40 9.54
C SER A 280 7.59 -46.12 9.75
N ASP A 281 7.59 -47.21 10.52
CA ASP A 281 8.79 -48.00 10.81
C ASP A 281 8.49 -49.50 10.61
N ARG A 282 8.52 -49.92 9.36
CA ARG A 282 8.83 -51.30 8.96
C ARG A 282 9.45 -51.26 7.55
N PRO A 283 10.57 -51.98 7.35
CA PRO A 283 11.51 -51.78 6.25
C PRO A 283 10.99 -52.27 4.89
#